data_AF-A0A354DJQ0-F1
#
_entry.id   AF-A0A354DJQ0-F1
#
_cell.length_a   1.000
_cell.length_b   1.000
_cell.length_c   1.000
_cell.angle_alpha   90.00
_cell.angle_beta   90.00
_cell.angle_gamma   90.00
#
_symmetry.space_group_name_H-M   'P 1'
#
loop_
_entity.id
_entity.type
_entity.pdbx_description
1 polymer ?
#
loop_
_entity_poly.entity_id
_entity_poly.type
_entity_poly.pdbx_seq_one_letter_code
_entity_poly.pdbx_strand_id
1 'polypeptide(L)'
;MPRIVSVGTAVPPNRLTQSEIQEFVRHVFQDTFKDIDRLLPIFENGQVKTRHLCMPLNWYGEHHHFSEKNTLYREGAYRLGMEAIRDCLTRANVEVTDLDHLFFVSTTGISTPSMDALIINGLNMDPHIKRTPIWGLGCAGGAVGIT
;
A
#
# COMPACT_ATOMS: atom_id res chain seq x y z
N MET A 1 -29.52 -7.08 -1.03
CA MET A 1 -28.41 -7.03 -2.02
C MET A 1 -27.22 -6.35 -1.35
N PRO A 2 -25.99 -6.85 -1.57
CA PRO A 2 -24.78 -6.16 -1.09
C PRO A 2 -24.65 -4.77 -1.75
N ARG A 3 -24.13 -3.81 -0.99
CA ARG A 3 -23.87 -2.44 -1.46
C ARG A 3 -22.65 -1.87 -0.73
N ILE A 4 -21.90 -1.01 -1.42
CA ILE A 4 -20.82 -0.22 -0.80
C ILE A 4 -21.48 0.90 0.02
N VAL A 5 -21.22 0.93 1.33
CA VAL A 5 -21.78 1.94 2.25
C VAL A 5 -20.85 3.13 2.44
N SER A 6 -19.53 2.91 2.35
CA SER A 6 -18.51 3.94 2.52
C SER A 6 -17.20 3.47 1.87
N VAL A 7 -16.32 4.43 1.58
CA VAL A 7 -14.94 4.20 1.11
C VAL A 7 -14.02 5.13 1.87
N GLY A 8 -12.98 4.55 2.47
CA GLY A 8 -11.87 5.29 3.07
C GLY A 8 -10.56 5.00 2.36
N THR A 9 -9.65 5.98 2.37
CA THR A 9 -8.36 5.88 1.66
C THR A 9 -7.24 6.50 2.48
N ALA A 10 -6.03 5.97 2.34
CA ALA A 10 -4.82 6.56 2.91
C ALA A 10 -3.67 6.44 1.91
N VAL A 11 -2.76 7.41 1.92
CA VAL A 11 -1.57 7.41 1.07
C VAL A 11 -0.31 7.65 1.90
N PRO A 12 0.85 7.13 1.48
CA PRO A 12 2.12 7.44 2.13
C PRO A 12 2.46 8.94 2.15
N PRO A 13 3.33 9.40 3.07
CA PRO A 13 3.56 10.82 3.27
C PRO A 13 4.48 11.47 2.21
N ASN A 14 5.39 10.71 1.58
CA ASN A 14 6.37 11.28 0.66
C ASN A 14 5.76 11.45 -0.73
N ARG A 15 5.17 12.63 -0.98
CA ARG A 15 4.61 13.01 -2.28
C ARG A 15 5.71 13.55 -3.19
N LEU A 16 5.85 12.96 -4.37
CA LEU A 16 6.85 13.32 -5.36
C LEU A 16 6.20 13.56 -6.72
N THR A 17 6.74 14.53 -7.45
CA THR A 17 6.46 14.73 -8.86
C THR A 17 7.10 13.65 -9.71
N GLN A 18 6.50 13.42 -10.87
CA GLN A 18 7.01 12.45 -11.82
C GLN A 18 8.41 12.83 -12.35
N SER A 19 8.70 14.13 -12.47
CA SER A 19 10.04 14.65 -12.83
C SER A 19 11.09 14.40 -11.75
N GLU A 20 10.76 14.55 -10.46
CA GLU A 20 11.68 14.22 -9.36
C GLU A 20 12.06 12.72 -9.39
N ILE A 21 11.08 11.85 -9.66
CA ILE A 21 11.32 10.41 -9.77
C ILE A 21 12.15 10.09 -11.02
N GLN A 22 11.88 10.72 -12.16
CA GLN A 22 12.63 10.52 -13.41
C GLN A 22 14.11 10.88 -13.24
N GLU A 23 14.40 12.02 -12.63
CA GLU A 23 15.78 12.46 -12.37
C GLU A 23 16.50 11.51 -11.41
N PHE A 24 15.81 11.09 -10.35
CA PHE A 24 16.35 10.11 -9.41
C PHE A 24 16.66 8.76 -10.08
N VAL A 25 15.76 8.24 -10.91
CA VAL A 25 15.96 6.98 -11.65
C VAL A 25 17.13 7.11 -12.63
N ARG A 26 17.27 8.25 -13.32
CA ARG A 26 18.45 8.54 -14.15
C ARG A 26 19.72 8.40 -13.31
N HIS A 27 19.79 9.07 -12.15
CA HIS A 27 20.96 9.06 -11.28
C HIS A 27 21.32 7.66 -10.78
N VAL A 28 20.33 6.85 -10.35
CA VAL A 28 20.56 5.51 -9.81
C VAL A 28 21.05 4.53 -10.88
N PHE A 29 20.57 4.65 -12.13
CA PHE A 29 20.81 3.63 -13.16
C PHE A 29 21.78 4.05 -14.27
N GLN A 30 22.20 5.32 -14.36
CA GLN A 30 23.08 5.81 -15.44
C GLN A 30 24.37 4.99 -15.62
N ASP A 31 24.97 4.50 -14.54
CA ASP A 31 26.23 3.73 -14.61
C ASP A 31 26.01 2.26 -14.98
N THR A 32 24.81 1.72 -14.69
CA THR A 32 24.51 0.29 -14.90
C THR A 32 23.75 0.03 -16.20
N PHE A 33 23.00 1.02 -16.70
CA PHE A 33 22.12 0.87 -17.85
C PHE A 33 22.37 1.98 -18.88
N LYS A 34 23.24 1.67 -19.86
CA LYS A 34 23.74 2.62 -20.87
C LYS A 34 22.65 3.32 -21.70
N ASP A 35 21.50 2.67 -21.90
CA ASP A 35 20.39 3.20 -22.69
C ASP A 35 19.23 3.73 -21.84
N ILE A 36 19.49 4.18 -20.61
CA ILE A 36 18.44 4.62 -19.67
C ILE A 36 17.58 5.74 -20.25
N ASP A 37 18.21 6.64 -21.02
CA ASP A 37 17.55 7.78 -21.66
C ASP A 37 16.46 7.39 -22.64
N ARG A 38 16.54 6.19 -23.22
CA ARG A 38 15.48 5.65 -24.08
C ARG A 38 14.23 5.25 -23.28
N LEU A 39 14.40 4.91 -22.01
CA LEU A 39 13.32 4.45 -21.13
C LEU A 39 12.69 5.60 -20.32
N LEU A 40 13.44 6.64 -19.99
CA LEU A 40 12.96 7.77 -19.18
C LEU A 40 11.71 8.49 -19.73
N PRO A 41 11.42 8.55 -21.05
CA PRO A 41 10.17 9.12 -21.55
C PRO A 41 8.90 8.41 -21.05
N ILE A 42 9.01 7.20 -20.47
CA ILE A 42 7.87 6.53 -19.81
C ILE A 42 7.28 7.35 -18.66
N PHE A 43 8.13 8.17 -18.00
CA PHE A 43 7.70 8.99 -16.89
C PHE A 43 6.76 10.11 -17.37
N GLU A 44 7.08 10.74 -18.50
CA GLU A 44 6.28 11.81 -19.12
C GLU A 44 4.99 11.28 -19.77
N ASN A 45 5.08 10.15 -20.46
CA ASN A 45 3.96 9.58 -21.22
C ASN A 45 2.94 8.81 -20.35
N GLY A 46 3.28 8.51 -19.10
CA GLY A 46 2.44 7.71 -18.19
C GLY A 46 1.22 8.44 -17.61
N GLN A 47 1.02 9.73 -17.92
CA GLN A 47 -0.07 10.57 -17.38
C GLN A 47 -0.14 10.67 -15.83
N VAL A 48 0.88 10.17 -15.13
CA VAL A 48 1.01 10.28 -13.68
C VAL A 48 1.71 11.58 -13.34
N LYS A 49 1.02 12.49 -12.65
CA LYS A 49 1.61 13.76 -12.19
C LYS A 49 2.46 13.58 -10.95
N THR A 50 1.95 12.81 -9.98
CA THR A 50 2.61 12.60 -8.69
C THR A 50 2.39 11.19 -8.15
N ARG A 51 3.33 10.72 -7.34
CA ARG A 51 3.26 9.45 -6.61
C ARG A 51 3.53 9.68 -5.12
N HIS A 52 3.10 8.73 -4.30
CA HIS A 52 3.34 8.72 -2.86
C HIS A 52 4.20 7.51 -2.49
N LEU A 53 5.28 7.73 -1.73
CA LEU A 53 6.21 6.68 -1.30
C LEU A 53 6.22 6.53 0.23
N CYS A 54 6.40 5.30 0.73
CA CYS A 54 6.51 5.03 2.16
C CYS A 54 7.79 5.61 2.76
N MET A 55 8.90 5.55 2.01
CA MET A 55 10.19 6.08 2.43
C MET A 55 10.55 7.34 1.63
N PRO A 56 11.43 8.20 2.16
CA PRO A 56 12.05 9.28 1.39
C PRO A 56 12.73 8.75 0.13
N LEU A 57 12.79 9.58 -0.93
CA LEU A 57 13.25 9.15 -2.25
C LEU A 57 14.68 8.56 -2.23
N ASN A 58 15.59 9.17 -1.47
CA ASN A 58 16.97 8.72 -1.34
C ASN A 58 17.13 7.31 -0.76
N TRP A 59 16.17 6.84 0.06
CA TRP A 59 16.20 5.47 0.58
C TRP A 59 16.17 4.43 -0.56
N TYR A 60 15.53 4.73 -1.69
CA TYR A 60 15.49 3.81 -2.83
C TYR A 60 16.80 3.75 -3.64
N GLY A 61 17.78 4.60 -3.31
CA GLY A 61 19.07 4.67 -4.01
C GLY A 61 20.12 3.76 -3.38
N GLU A 62 19.82 3.26 -2.19
CA GLU A 62 20.72 2.42 -1.41
C GLU A 62 20.31 0.94 -1.51
N HIS A 63 21.29 0.06 -1.26
CA HIS A 63 21.01 -1.37 -1.18
C HIS A 63 20.35 -1.72 0.17
N HIS A 64 19.14 -2.27 0.11
CA HIS A 64 18.40 -2.75 1.27
C HIS A 64 18.08 -4.24 1.18
N HIS A 65 18.27 -4.95 2.30
CA HIS A 65 17.92 -6.36 2.41
C HIS A 65 16.41 -6.56 2.38
N PHE A 66 15.99 -7.76 1.99
CA PHE A 66 14.57 -8.14 1.98
C PHE A 66 13.92 -7.98 3.36
N SER A 67 14.61 -8.34 4.44
CA SER A 67 14.10 -8.22 5.81
C SER A 67 13.75 -6.77 6.16
N GLU A 68 14.62 -5.82 5.83
CA GLU A 68 14.39 -4.39 6.05
C GLU A 68 13.19 -3.88 5.23
N LYS A 69 13.17 -4.18 3.93
CA LYS A 69 12.04 -3.85 3.02
C LYS A 69 10.72 -4.37 3.58
N ASN A 70 10.72 -5.60 4.09
CA ASN A 70 9.52 -6.25 4.59
C ASN A 70 9.09 -5.69 5.97
N THR A 71 10.02 -5.30 6.84
CA THR A 71 9.70 -4.57 8.08
C THR A 71 8.99 -3.25 7.77
N LEU A 72 9.54 -2.46 6.85
CA LEU A 72 8.92 -1.20 6.41
C LEU A 72 7.57 -1.40 5.73
N TYR A 73 7.42 -2.49 4.97
CA TYR A 73 6.11 -2.89 4.44
C TYR A 73 5.11 -3.14 5.57
N ARG A 74 5.46 -3.93 6.60
CA ARG A 74 4.56 -4.25 7.71
C ARG A 74 4.13 -2.98 8.44
N GLU A 75 5.06 -2.09 8.75
CA GLU A 75 4.79 -0.81 9.42
C GLU A 75 3.91 0.10 8.56
N GLY A 76 4.26 0.26 7.28
CA GLY A 76 3.53 1.11 6.34
C GLY A 76 2.13 0.59 6.03
N ALA A 77 2.00 -0.71 5.75
CA ALA A 77 0.72 -1.36 5.48
C ALA A 77 -0.20 -1.33 6.70
N TYR A 78 0.35 -1.53 7.90
CA TYR A 78 -0.41 -1.39 9.15
C TYR A 78 -0.91 0.04 9.30
N ARG A 79 -0.02 1.04 9.29
CA ARG A 79 -0.39 2.45 9.47
C ARG A 79 -1.44 2.92 8.47
N LEU A 80 -1.21 2.67 7.18
CA LEU A 80 -2.12 3.10 6.10
C LEU A 80 -3.45 2.33 6.13
N GLY A 81 -3.41 1.02 6.45
CA GLY A 81 -4.63 0.23 6.62
C GLY A 81 -5.50 0.77 7.76
N MET A 82 -4.88 1.08 8.91
CA MET A 82 -5.57 1.65 10.07
C MET A 82 -6.17 3.02 9.77
N GLU A 83 -5.45 3.88 9.02
CA GLU A 83 -5.94 5.20 8.59
C GLU A 83 -7.12 5.07 7.63
N ALA A 84 -7.01 4.22 6.59
CA ALA A 84 -8.07 4.00 5.61
C ALA A 84 -9.32 3.37 6.25
N ILE A 85 -9.17 2.43 7.17
CA ILE A 85 -10.28 1.82 7.90
C ILE A 85 -11.00 2.87 8.76
N ARG A 86 -10.26 3.68 9.52
CA ARG A 86 -10.86 4.74 10.35
C ARG A 86 -11.60 5.77 9.50
N ASP A 87 -11.00 6.24 8.42
CA ASP A 87 -11.66 7.17 7.47
C ASP A 87 -12.96 6.57 6.91
N CYS A 88 -12.95 5.28 6.55
CA CYS A 88 -14.13 4.57 6.05
C CYS A 88 -15.25 4.48 7.11
N LEU A 89 -14.90 4.06 8.33
CA LEU A 89 -15.84 3.87 9.44
C LEU A 89 -16.43 5.19 9.94
N THR A 90 -15.60 6.23 10.08
CA THR A 90 -16.07 7.57 10.46
C THR A 90 -17.09 8.10 9.46
N ARG A 91 -16.87 7.92 8.15
CA ARG A 91 -17.83 8.33 7.10
C ARG A 91 -19.12 7.50 7.11
N ALA A 92 -19.02 6.23 7.48
CA ALA A 92 -20.18 5.33 7.58
C ALA A 92 -20.97 5.51 8.88
N ASN A 93 -20.38 6.14 9.90
CA ASN A 93 -20.87 6.17 11.28
C ASN A 93 -21.14 4.75 11.82
N VAL A 94 -20.14 3.88 11.68
CA VAL A 94 -20.15 2.45 12.08
C VAL A 94 -18.98 2.20 13.02
N GLU A 95 -19.18 1.40 14.07
CA GLU A 95 -18.12 1.03 15.00
C GLU A 95 -17.32 -0.18 14.51
N VAL A 96 -16.07 -0.30 14.95
CA VAL A 96 -15.20 -1.45 14.59
C VAL A 96 -15.77 -2.80 15.03
N THR A 97 -16.62 -2.80 16.07
CA THR A 97 -17.29 -3.98 16.62
C THR A 97 -18.50 -4.43 15.80
N ASP A 98 -18.98 -3.61 14.87
CA ASP A 98 -20.11 -3.93 14.00
C ASP A 98 -19.67 -4.71 12.74
N LEU A 99 -18.37 -5.00 12.61
CA LEU A 99 -17.79 -5.67 11.44
C LEU A 99 -17.72 -7.19 11.65
N ASP A 100 -18.36 -7.95 10.76
CA ASP A 100 -18.38 -9.42 10.82
C ASP A 100 -17.22 -10.10 10.07
N HIS A 101 -16.58 -9.41 9.12
CA HIS A 101 -15.56 -9.99 8.23
C HIS A 101 -14.55 -8.94 7.76
N LEU A 102 -13.26 -9.21 7.94
CA LEU A 102 -12.16 -8.47 7.33
C LEU A 102 -11.51 -9.25 6.16
N PHE A 103 -11.60 -8.70 4.96
CA PHE A 103 -10.82 -9.14 3.80
C PHE A 103 -9.58 -8.26 3.67
N PHE A 104 -8.39 -8.86 3.72
CA PHE A 104 -7.14 -8.15 3.55
C PHE A 104 -6.42 -8.66 2.31
N VAL A 105 -6.12 -7.77 1.36
CA VAL A 105 -5.47 -8.14 0.10
C VAL A 105 -4.19 -7.35 -0.09
N SER A 106 -3.06 -8.04 -0.29
CA SER A 106 -1.79 -7.40 -0.58
C SER A 106 -0.84 -8.31 -1.36
N THR A 107 -0.03 -7.72 -2.24
CA THR A 107 1.02 -8.44 -3.00
C THR A 107 2.44 -7.91 -2.73
N THR A 108 2.58 -6.94 -1.83
CA THR A 108 3.82 -6.14 -1.69
C THR A 108 4.82 -6.76 -0.74
N GLY A 109 4.35 -7.40 0.33
CA GLY A 109 5.20 -8.03 1.34
C GLY A 109 4.49 -9.18 2.02
N ILE A 110 5.12 -9.73 3.06
CA ILE A 110 4.70 -10.94 3.75
C ILE A 110 4.73 -10.69 5.26
N SER A 111 3.75 -11.21 6.00
CA SER A 111 3.71 -11.07 7.45
C SER A 111 3.16 -12.32 8.11
N THR A 112 3.80 -12.73 9.20
CA THR A 112 3.31 -13.76 10.13
C THR A 112 3.47 -13.22 11.56
N PRO A 113 2.39 -12.96 12.32
CA PRO A 113 0.97 -13.04 11.92
C PRO A 113 0.63 -12.17 10.70
N SER A 114 -0.41 -12.54 9.96
CA SER A 114 -0.85 -11.80 8.77
C SER A 114 -1.38 -10.40 9.12
N MET A 115 -1.37 -9.49 8.16
CA MET A 115 -1.69 -8.07 8.41
C MET A 115 -3.11 -7.86 8.93
N ASP A 116 -4.09 -8.64 8.46
CA ASP A 116 -5.46 -8.68 9.00
C ASP A 116 -5.46 -8.97 10.51
N ALA A 117 -4.67 -9.95 10.97
CA ALA A 117 -4.58 -10.27 12.41
C ALA A 117 -3.98 -9.12 13.22
N LEU A 118 -2.97 -8.43 12.68
CA LEU A 118 -2.40 -7.24 13.31
C LEU A 118 -3.42 -6.10 13.38
N ILE A 119 -4.19 -5.87 12.32
CA ILE A 119 -5.25 -4.84 12.25
C ILE A 119 -6.38 -5.14 13.23
N ILE A 120 -6.87 -6.39 13.27
CA ILE A 120 -7.93 -6.83 14.20
C ILE A 120 -7.52 -6.52 15.64
N ASN A 121 -6.31 -6.91 16.05
CA ASN A 121 -5.79 -6.62 17.37
C ASN A 121 -5.60 -5.12 17.60
N GLY A 122 -5.10 -4.40 16.60
CA GLY A 122 -4.82 -2.97 16.67
C GLY A 122 -6.06 -2.09 16.82
N LEU A 123 -7.19 -2.52 16.27
CA LEU A 123 -8.47 -1.83 16.35
C LEU A 123 -9.38 -2.35 17.45
N ASN A 124 -8.98 -3.40 18.18
CA ASN A 124 -9.84 -4.13 19.12
C ASN A 124 -11.19 -4.52 18.46
N MET A 125 -11.11 -5.08 17.25
CA MET A 125 -12.27 -5.67 16.57
C MET A 125 -12.79 -6.88 17.35
N ASP A 126 -14.00 -7.35 17.01
CA ASP A 126 -14.58 -8.56 17.60
C ASP A 126 -13.60 -9.76 17.47
N PRO A 127 -13.26 -10.47 18.56
CA PRO A 127 -12.36 -11.64 18.51
C PRO A 127 -12.90 -12.81 17.68
N HIS A 128 -14.20 -12.83 17.35
CA HIS A 128 -14.87 -13.80 16.49
C HIS A 128 -15.02 -13.35 15.03
N ILE A 129 -14.51 -12.17 14.67
CA ILE A 129 -14.56 -11.66 13.30
C ILE A 129 -13.94 -12.67 12.32
N LYS A 130 -14.60 -12.89 11.19
CA LYS A 130 -14.03 -13.70 10.11
C LYS A 130 -12.89 -12.93 9.45
N ARG A 131 -11.84 -13.65 9.07
CA ARG A 131 -10.69 -13.05 8.38
C ARG A 131 -10.34 -13.84 7.14
N THR A 132 -10.11 -13.11 6.04
CA THR A 132 -9.68 -13.69 4.76
C THR A 132 -8.45 -12.93 4.27
N PRO A 133 -7.23 -13.39 4.64
CA PRO A 133 -6.01 -12.88 4.05
C PRO A 133 -5.84 -13.43 2.63
N ILE A 134 -5.66 -12.54 1.67
CA ILE A 134 -5.47 -12.85 0.26
C ILE A 134 -4.12 -12.29 -0.19
N TRP A 135 -3.28 -13.16 -0.76
CA TRP A 135 -1.96 -12.80 -1.26
C TRP A 135 -1.79 -13.24 -2.71
N GLY A 136 -1.04 -12.46 -3.49
CA GLY A 136 -0.60 -12.84 -4.85
C GLY A 136 -1.55 -12.47 -6.01
N LEU A 137 -2.64 -11.73 -5.76
CA LEU A 137 -3.57 -11.32 -6.83
C LEU A 137 -3.18 -10.04 -7.58
N GLY A 138 -2.15 -9.32 -7.11
CA GLY A 138 -1.71 -8.07 -7.72
C GLY A 138 -2.83 -7.05 -7.90
N CYS A 139 -2.89 -6.41 -9.07
CA CYS A 139 -3.87 -5.35 -9.38
C CYS A 139 -5.33 -5.81 -9.31
N ALA A 140 -5.62 -7.11 -9.50
CA ALA A 140 -6.99 -7.63 -9.40
C ALA A 140 -7.51 -7.72 -7.97
N GLY A 141 -6.63 -7.58 -6.97
CA GLY A 141 -6.96 -7.76 -5.56
C GLY A 141 -8.07 -6.85 -5.04
N GLY A 142 -8.19 -5.62 -5.56
CA GLY A 142 -9.24 -4.69 -5.16
C GLY A 142 -10.64 -5.17 -5.54
N ALA A 143 -10.80 -5.73 -6.75
CA ALA A 143 -12.08 -6.29 -7.19
C ALA A 143 -12.42 -7.57 -6.42
N VAL A 144 -11.45 -8.47 -6.23
CA VAL A 144 -11.66 -9.71 -5.47
C VAL A 144 -12.01 -9.45 -4.01
N GLY A 145 -11.56 -8.34 -3.43
CA GLY A 145 -11.92 -7.96 -2.06
C GLY A 145 -13.36 -7.47 -1.88
N ILE A 146 -14.11 -7.22 -2.96
CA ILE A 146 -15.49 -6.69 -2.92
C ILE A 146 -16.52 -7.55 -3.64
N THR A 147 -16.10 -8.67 -4.26
CA THR A 147 -16.96 -9.66 -4.92
C THR A 147 -17.31 -10.80 -3.99
#